data_AF-A0A672QLZ9-F1
#
_entry.id   AF-A0A672QLZ9-F1
#
_cell.length_a   1.000
_cell.length_b   1.000
_cell.length_c   1.000
_cell.angle_alpha   90.00
_cell.angle_beta   90.00
_cell.angle_gamma   90.00
#
_symmetry.space_group_name_H-M   'P 1'
#
loop_
_entity.id
_entity.type
_entity.pdbx_description
1 polymer ?
#
loop_
_entity_poly.entity_id
_entity_poly.type
_entity_poly.pdbx_seq_one_letter_code
_entity_poly.pdbx_strand_id
1 'polypeptide(L)'
;KEGSCLCRQELLEQIKNFSDGVLITQWPKYISSLPGSSVEMHCYQNDTNYDYKYWYRQIKGELVLVGSYIVNSGSVEKDFESGFTVSSTEKKKWTLKVNITDGIDAVYLCAASLHSE
;
A
#
# COMPACT_ATOMS: atom_id res chain seq x y z
N LYS A 1 47.38 3.56 -19.39
CA LYS A 1 46.58 4.80 -19.34
C LYS A 1 45.21 4.41 -18.78
N GLU A 2 45.10 4.36 -17.46
CA GLU A 2 43.82 4.16 -16.76
C GLU A 2 43.04 5.47 -16.83
N GLY A 3 41.92 5.46 -17.55
CA GLY A 3 40.91 6.50 -17.47
C GLY A 3 39.82 6.00 -16.54
N SER A 4 39.67 6.62 -15.37
CA SER A 4 38.55 6.33 -14.49
C SER A 4 37.26 6.91 -15.10
N CYS A 5 36.18 6.14 -15.10
CA CYS A 5 34.85 6.67 -15.36
C CYS A 5 34.31 7.25 -14.06
N LEU A 6 34.53 8.55 -13.86
CA LEU A 6 33.78 9.37 -12.92
C LEU A 6 32.42 9.69 -13.56
N CYS A 7 31.38 8.93 -13.24
CA CYS A 7 30.01 9.44 -13.40
C CYS A 7 29.76 10.43 -12.26
N ARG A 8 29.89 11.71 -12.59
CA ARG A 8 29.64 12.83 -11.69
C ARG A 8 28.18 12.82 -11.22
N GLN A 9 27.98 12.86 -9.91
CA GLN A 9 26.69 13.13 -9.30
C GLN A 9 26.39 14.63 -9.47
N GLU A 10 25.83 15.01 -10.61
CA GLU A 10 25.30 16.35 -10.83
C GLU A 10 23.79 16.37 -10.54
N LEU A 11 23.45 17.09 -9.47
CA LEU A 11 22.21 17.82 -9.22
C LEU A 11 21.02 17.52 -10.16
N LEU A 12 20.16 16.56 -9.81
CA LEU A 12 18.79 16.50 -10.33
C LEU A 12 17.83 17.14 -9.31
N GLU A 13 18.04 18.41 -8.97
CA GLU A 13 17.04 19.19 -8.21
C GLU A 13 15.97 19.83 -9.11
N GLN A 14 15.94 19.58 -10.41
CA GLN A 14 15.04 20.32 -11.32
C GLN A 14 14.28 19.50 -12.37
N ILE A 15 13.92 18.24 -12.06
CA ILE A 15 12.79 17.59 -12.73
C ILE A 15 11.99 16.75 -11.73
N LYS A 16 11.42 17.38 -10.69
CA LYS A 16 10.12 16.93 -10.19
C LYS A 16 9.09 17.37 -11.23
N ASN A 17 9.01 16.62 -12.33
CA ASN A 17 7.80 16.61 -13.15
C ASN A 17 6.68 16.25 -12.18
N PHE A 18 5.90 17.26 -11.84
CA PHE A 18 4.88 17.24 -10.81
C PHE A 18 3.73 16.33 -11.29
N SER A 19 3.92 15.04 -11.14
CA SER A 19 2.78 14.16 -10.92
C SER A 19 2.23 14.60 -9.56
N ASP A 20 1.01 15.11 -9.51
CA ASP A 20 0.19 15.29 -8.29
C ASP A 20 -0.05 13.96 -7.54
N GLY A 21 0.63 12.88 -7.93
CA GLY A 21 0.51 11.57 -7.36
C GLY A 21 1.12 11.46 -5.97
N VAL A 22 0.45 10.67 -5.15
CA VAL A 22 0.93 10.32 -3.81
C VAL A 22 2.04 9.29 -3.92
N LEU A 23 3.20 9.58 -3.31
CA LEU A 23 4.27 8.59 -3.17
C LEU A 23 3.96 7.62 -2.01
N ILE A 24 3.52 6.41 -2.35
CA ILE A 24 3.23 5.34 -1.39
C ILE A 24 4.31 4.26 -1.41
N THR A 25 4.82 3.92 -0.24
CA THR A 25 5.68 2.76 -0.02
C THR A 25 4.86 1.61 0.53
N GLN A 26 4.88 0.45 -0.12
CA GLN A 26 4.19 -0.77 0.32
C GLN A 26 5.19 -1.89 0.65
N TRP A 27 4.95 -2.62 1.75
CA TRP A 27 5.77 -3.76 2.14
C TRP A 27 5.00 -4.80 2.98
N PRO A 28 5.44 -6.06 3.02
CA PRO A 28 6.47 -6.64 2.14
C PRO A 28 5.98 -6.71 0.68
N LYS A 29 6.91 -6.77 -0.28
CA LYS A 29 6.58 -6.83 -1.72
C LYS A 29 5.97 -8.17 -2.13
N TYR A 30 6.36 -9.23 -1.42
CA TYR A 30 5.92 -10.60 -1.64
C TYR A 30 5.73 -11.28 -0.29
N ILE A 31 4.71 -12.12 -0.19
CA ILE A 31 4.41 -12.91 1.00
C ILE A 31 4.19 -14.35 0.53
N SER A 32 4.82 -15.29 1.23
CA SER A 32 4.54 -16.72 1.10
C SER A 32 4.31 -17.25 2.50
N SER A 33 3.13 -17.82 2.75
CA SER A 33 2.73 -18.29 4.08
C SER A 33 1.78 -19.47 3.97
N LEU A 34 1.81 -20.35 4.97
CA LEU A 34 0.97 -21.54 4.99
C LEU A 34 -0.47 -21.19 5.40
N PRO A 35 -1.49 -21.93 4.92
CA PRO A 35 -2.86 -21.83 5.40
C PRO A 35 -2.94 -21.94 6.93
N GLY A 36 -3.87 -21.19 7.53
CA GLY A 36 -4.05 -21.13 8.98
C GLY A 36 -3.12 -20.16 9.72
N SER A 37 -2.24 -19.46 8.99
CA SER A 37 -1.46 -18.32 9.51
C SER A 37 -2.14 -16.98 9.23
N SER A 38 -1.59 -15.90 9.78
CA SER A 38 -1.99 -14.52 9.44
C SER A 38 -0.77 -13.71 9.05
N VAL A 39 -0.92 -12.84 8.05
CA VAL A 39 0.15 -11.97 7.56
C VAL A 39 -0.29 -10.52 7.59
N GLU A 40 0.67 -9.61 7.59
CA GLU A 40 0.42 -8.18 7.55
C GLU A 40 1.13 -7.54 6.35
N MET A 41 0.39 -6.69 5.65
CA MET A 41 0.90 -5.78 4.63
C MET A 41 0.72 -4.36 5.12
N HIS A 42 1.67 -3.51 4.77
CA HIS A 42 1.72 -2.14 5.26
C HIS A 42 1.93 -1.18 4.11
N CYS A 43 1.36 0.02 4.27
CA CYS A 43 1.64 1.14 3.41
C CYS A 43 1.98 2.38 4.20
N TYR A 44 2.81 3.22 3.58
CA TYR A 44 3.27 4.49 4.12
C TYR A 44 3.21 5.57 3.07
N GLN A 45 2.58 6.70 3.42
CA GLN A 45 2.61 7.90 2.60
C GLN A 45 3.83 8.76 2.92
N ASN A 46 4.74 8.90 1.95
CA ASN A 46 6.02 9.58 2.18
C ASN A 46 5.82 11.09 2.29
N ASP A 47 5.16 11.68 1.29
CA ASP A 47 5.12 13.13 1.11
C ASP A 47 3.80 13.78 1.54
N THR A 48 2.79 12.99 1.92
CA THR A 48 1.44 13.45 2.25
C THR A 48 0.98 13.01 3.65
N ASN A 49 -0.13 13.56 4.13
CA ASN A 49 -0.78 13.27 5.43
C ASN A 49 -2.28 13.03 5.27
N TYR A 50 -2.64 12.36 4.20
CA TYR A 50 -4.01 12.09 3.80
C TYR A 50 -4.74 11.19 4.78
N ASP A 51 -6.00 11.53 5.02
CA ASP A 51 -6.84 10.87 6.00
C ASP A 51 -7.61 9.69 5.39
N TYR A 52 -7.79 9.65 4.08
CA TYR A 52 -8.42 8.55 3.35
C TYR A 52 -7.35 7.57 2.87
N LYS A 53 -7.44 6.31 3.34
CA LYS A 53 -6.48 5.25 3.05
C LYS A 53 -7.24 3.99 2.70
N TYR A 54 -6.77 3.28 1.68
CA TYR A 54 -7.51 2.18 1.08
C TYR A 54 -6.63 0.94 0.90
N TRP A 55 -7.29 -0.20 0.87
CA TRP A 55 -6.75 -1.47 0.42
C TRP A 55 -7.64 -2.06 -0.65
N TYR A 56 -7.03 -2.46 -1.76
CA TYR A 56 -7.64 -3.12 -2.89
C TYR A 56 -7.05 -4.50 -3.08
N ARG A 57 -7.86 -5.41 -3.59
CA ARG A 57 -7.47 -6.72 -4.07
C ARG A 57 -7.71 -6.76 -5.57
N GLN A 58 -6.72 -7.19 -6.33
CA GLN A 58 -6.88 -7.39 -7.77
C GLN A 58 -7.44 -8.78 -8.04
N ILE A 59 -8.61 -8.84 -8.66
CA ILE A 59 -9.30 -10.08 -9.02
C ILE A 59 -9.59 -10.03 -10.52
N LYS A 60 -9.02 -10.97 -11.29
CA LYS A 60 -9.20 -11.05 -12.76
C LYS A 60 -8.91 -9.73 -13.51
N GLY A 61 -7.98 -8.93 -12.98
CA GLY A 61 -7.60 -7.63 -13.55
C GLY A 61 -8.37 -6.44 -12.97
N GLU A 62 -9.48 -6.65 -12.27
CA GLU A 62 -10.28 -5.60 -11.63
C GLU A 62 -9.81 -5.33 -10.19
N LEU A 63 -9.83 -4.07 -9.78
CA LEU A 63 -9.55 -3.68 -8.40
C LEU A 63 -10.84 -3.67 -7.59
N VAL A 64 -10.91 -4.53 -6.58
CA VAL A 64 -12.03 -4.60 -5.64
C VAL A 64 -11.58 -4.01 -4.31
N LEU A 65 -12.37 -3.10 -3.75
CA LEU A 65 -12.10 -2.52 -2.45
C LEU A 65 -12.24 -3.59 -1.36
N VAL A 66 -11.19 -3.78 -0.56
CA VAL A 66 -11.17 -4.69 0.59
C VAL A 66 -11.63 -3.95 1.83
N GLY A 67 -11.15 -2.72 2.01
CA GLY A 67 -11.46 -1.91 3.17
C GLY A 67 -10.74 -0.57 3.15
N SER A 68 -11.10 0.27 4.10
CA SER A 68 -10.59 1.63 4.21
C SER A 68 -10.23 1.99 5.64
N TYR A 69 -9.34 2.94 5.81
CA TYR A 69 -9.08 3.61 7.07
C TYR A 69 -9.23 5.10 6.84
N ILE A 70 -10.33 5.67 7.35
CA ILE A 70 -10.72 7.06 7.13
C ILE A 70 -10.59 7.81 8.46
N VAL A 71 -9.71 8.80 8.49
CA VAL A 71 -9.40 9.64 9.65
C VAL A 71 -8.89 8.80 10.85
N ASN A 72 -9.80 8.17 11.58
CA ASN A 72 -9.51 7.31 12.75
C ASN A 72 -10.39 6.05 12.80
N SER A 73 -11.10 5.71 11.71
CA SER A 73 -12.02 4.58 11.66
C SER A 73 -11.64 3.64 10.52
N GLY A 74 -11.41 2.38 10.86
CA GLY A 74 -11.20 1.30 9.90
C GLY A 74 -12.50 0.59 9.57
N SER A 75 -12.75 0.35 8.29
CA SER A 75 -13.85 -0.47 7.80
C SER A 75 -13.33 -1.53 6.81
N VAL A 76 -14.05 -2.64 6.73
CA VAL A 76 -13.82 -3.71 5.77
C VAL A 76 -15.12 -3.92 5.01
N GLU A 77 -15.03 -4.14 3.70
CA GLU A 77 -16.18 -4.41 2.87
C GLU A 77 -16.80 -5.76 3.23
N LYS A 78 -18.12 -5.88 3.04
CA LYS A 78 -18.91 -7.02 3.52
C LYS A 78 -18.34 -8.39 3.09
N ASP A 79 -17.86 -8.49 1.86
CA ASP A 79 -17.31 -9.72 1.29
C ASP A 79 -15.93 -10.10 1.88
N PHE A 80 -15.32 -9.20 2.66
CA PHE A 80 -13.99 -9.35 3.25
C PHE A 80 -14.02 -9.35 4.79
N GLU A 81 -15.19 -9.18 5.44
CA GLU A 81 -15.30 -9.17 6.91
C GLU A 81 -14.72 -10.43 7.57
N SER A 82 -14.80 -11.58 6.88
CA SER A 82 -14.19 -12.82 7.33
C SER A 82 -12.74 -12.91 6.85
N GLY A 83 -11.82 -12.56 7.75
CA GLY A 83 -10.38 -12.81 7.55
C GLY A 83 -9.54 -11.61 7.16
N PHE A 84 -10.13 -10.43 6.99
CA PHE A 84 -9.40 -9.19 6.75
C PHE A 84 -9.59 -8.20 7.90
N THR A 85 -8.55 -7.43 8.19
CA THR A 85 -8.62 -6.34 9.15
C THR A 85 -7.77 -5.18 8.67
N VAL A 86 -8.36 -3.99 8.62
CA VAL A 86 -7.66 -2.75 8.30
C VAL A 86 -7.40 -1.98 9.60
N SER A 87 -6.18 -1.50 9.77
CA SER A 87 -5.79 -0.70 10.93
C SER A 87 -4.77 0.38 10.55
N SER A 88 -4.59 1.36 11.44
CA SER A 88 -3.56 2.40 11.32
C SER A 88 -2.87 2.52 12.66
N THR A 89 -1.55 2.38 12.68
CA THR A 89 -0.76 2.59 13.91
C THR A 89 -0.32 4.05 14.04
N GLU A 90 -0.17 4.73 12.91
CA GLU A 90 0.30 6.11 12.80
C GLU A 90 -0.47 6.83 11.69
N LYS A 91 -0.49 8.17 11.69
CA LYS A 91 -1.21 8.95 10.67
C LYS A 91 -0.79 8.62 9.24
N LYS A 92 0.49 8.31 9.03
CA LYS A 92 1.05 8.01 7.70
C LYS A 92 1.09 6.53 7.36
N LYS A 93 0.84 5.63 8.32
CA LYS A 93 1.01 4.19 8.16
C LYS A 93 -0.30 3.45 8.41
N TRP A 94 -0.72 2.65 7.44
CA TRP A 94 -1.86 1.75 7.58
C TRP A 94 -1.51 0.34 7.16
N THR A 95 -2.25 -0.61 7.72
CA THR A 95 -1.96 -2.04 7.69
C THR A 95 -3.20 -2.79 7.24
N LEU A 96 -3.00 -3.78 6.38
CA LEU A 96 -3.97 -4.84 6.12
C LEU A 96 -3.44 -6.13 6.72
N LYS A 97 -4.19 -6.68 7.67
CA LYS A 97 -3.97 -8.03 8.18
C LYS A 97 -4.89 -8.98 7.43
N VAL A 98 -4.32 -10.11 6.99
CA VAL A 98 -5.03 -11.13 6.23
C VAL A 98 -4.81 -12.50 6.87
N ASN A 99 -5.90 -13.21 7.16
CA ASN A 99 -5.86 -14.61 7.57
C ASN A 99 -5.77 -15.48 6.31
N ILE A 100 -4.75 -16.34 6.24
CA ILE A 100 -4.44 -17.13 5.04
C ILE A 100 -5.38 -18.34 4.97
N THR A 101 -6.24 -18.35 3.96
CA THR A 101 -7.16 -19.43 3.60
C THR A 101 -7.10 -19.69 2.09
N ASP A 102 -7.81 -20.72 1.62
CA ASP A 102 -7.88 -21.04 0.19
C ASP A 102 -8.48 -19.87 -0.60
N GLY A 103 -7.89 -19.58 -1.76
CA GLY A 103 -8.36 -18.50 -2.63
C GLY A 103 -8.03 -17.10 -2.14
N ILE A 104 -7.06 -16.94 -1.22
CA ILE A 104 -6.53 -15.64 -0.79
C ILE A 104 -5.41 -15.11 -1.70
N ASP A 105 -4.81 -15.99 -2.52
CA ASP A 105 -3.74 -15.62 -3.44
C ASP A 105 -4.24 -14.56 -4.44
N ALA A 106 -3.56 -13.40 -4.45
CA ALA A 106 -3.89 -12.24 -5.24
C ALA A 106 -2.82 -11.16 -5.10
N VAL A 107 -2.91 -10.13 -5.95
CA VAL A 107 -2.21 -8.88 -5.75
C VAL A 107 -3.05 -7.99 -4.84
N TYR A 108 -2.43 -7.45 -3.79
CA TYR A 108 -3.02 -6.48 -2.89
C TYR A 108 -2.31 -5.14 -3.07
N LEU A 109 -3.07 -4.08 -3.24
CA LEU A 109 -2.56 -2.73 -3.50
C LEU A 109 -3.20 -1.76 -2.52
N CYS A 110 -2.44 -0.79 -2.06
CA CYS A 110 -2.96 0.27 -1.22
C CYS A 110 -2.95 1.62 -1.96
N ALA A 111 -3.80 2.52 -1.50
CA ALA A 111 -3.87 3.89 -1.99
C ALA A 111 -4.18 4.86 -0.85
N ALA A 112 -3.95 6.14 -1.09
CA ALA A 112 -4.38 7.21 -0.21
C ALA A 112 -4.81 8.44 -1.03
N SER A 113 -5.77 9.21 -0.51
CA SER A 113 -6.31 10.38 -1.20
C SER A 113 -6.62 11.52 -0.21
N LEU A 114 -6.59 12.76 -0.71
CA LEU A 114 -6.95 13.93 0.11
C LEU A 114 -8.45 13.98 0.42
N HIS A 115 -9.28 13.50 -0.51
CA HIS A 115 -10.74 13.51 -0.43
C HIS A 115 -11.27 12.09 -0.56
N SER A 116 -12.51 11.84 -0.12
CA SER A 116 -13.18 10.58 -0.39
C SER A 116 -13.32 10.35 -1.90
N GLU A 117 -13.00 9.14 -2.34
CA GLU A 117 -13.45 8.59 -3.63
C GLU A 117 -14.97 8.35 -3.64
#